data_AF-A0A099KCN9-F1
#
_entry.id   AF-A0A099KCN9-F1
#
_cell.length_a   1.000
_cell.length_b   1.000
_cell.length_c   1.000
_cell.angle_alpha   90.00
_cell.angle_beta   90.00
_cell.angle_gamma   90.00
#
_symmetry.space_group_name_H-M   'P 1'
#
loop_
_entity.id
_entity.type
_entity.pdbx_description
1 polymer ?
#
loop_
_entity_poly.entity_id
_entity_poly.type
_entity_poly.pdbx_seq_one_letter_code
_entity_poly.pdbx_strand_id
1 'polypeptide(L)'
;MDALEKLAERNRAHSKHIAKESRSIVFTAIYLMPVLITYFYNAYSPGEGFEVNPLNSLIPTGGAFILSLILHVLVGLLLFTHKLKVVGFFTMQLWFTYFWNSNQDFIFSFIPLLFTFIIFTFQFPQIKVKLLNDKNGI
;
A
#
# COMPACT_ATOMS: atom_id res chain seq x y z
N MET A 1 25.49 35.04 -7.70
CA MET A 1 24.66 33.91 -8.12
C MET A 1 23.94 34.32 -9.38
N ASP A 2 24.15 33.59 -10.47
CA ASP A 2 23.65 33.94 -11.80
C ASP A 2 22.12 33.68 -11.88
N ALA A 3 21.37 34.56 -12.54
CA ALA A 3 19.90 34.44 -12.63
C ALA A 3 19.48 33.13 -13.32
N LEU A 4 20.31 32.65 -14.26
CA LEU A 4 20.16 31.37 -14.94
C LEU A 4 20.35 30.17 -13.99
N GLU A 5 21.28 30.27 -13.04
CA GLU A 5 21.55 29.23 -12.05
C GLU A 5 20.37 29.06 -11.07
N LYS A 6 19.79 30.18 -10.63
CA LYS A 6 18.58 30.19 -9.78
C LYS A 6 17.36 29.61 -10.51
N LEU A 7 17.22 29.85 -11.82
CA LEU A 7 16.18 29.26 -12.65
C LEU A 7 16.39 27.75 -12.84
N ALA A 8 17.63 27.31 -13.04
CA ALA A 8 17.99 25.90 -13.16
C ALA A 8 17.72 25.13 -11.85
N GLU A 9 18.05 25.71 -10.70
CA GLU A 9 17.72 25.12 -9.39
C GLU A 9 16.21 25.00 -9.17
N ARG A 10 15.44 26.04 -9.50
CA ARG A 10 13.98 26.02 -9.38
C ARG A 10 13.36 24.95 -10.28
N ASN A 11 13.83 24.80 -11.52
CA ASN A 11 13.36 23.75 -12.43
C ASN A 11 13.72 22.34 -11.94
N ARG A 12 14.93 22.15 -11.38
CA ARG A 12 15.32 20.86 -10.77
C ARG A 12 14.46 20.53 -9.56
N ALA A 13 14.17 21.50 -8.69
CA ALA A 13 13.30 21.32 -7.54
C ALA A 13 11.86 20.97 -7.99
N HIS A 14 11.33 21.69 -8.98
CA HIS A 14 9.99 21.42 -9.49
C HIS A 14 9.88 20.04 -10.16
N SER A 15 10.87 19.66 -10.98
CA SER A 15 10.94 18.32 -11.59
C SER A 15 11.02 17.21 -10.54
N LYS A 16 11.80 17.40 -9.47
CA LYS A 16 11.83 16.47 -8.33
C LYS A 16 10.46 16.33 -7.65
N HIS A 17 9.72 17.42 -7.49
CA HIS A 17 8.37 17.41 -6.95
C HIS A 17 7.39 16.64 -7.84
N ILE A 18 7.38 16.91 -9.14
CA ILE A 18 6.53 16.20 -10.12
C ILE A 18 6.85 14.69 -10.11
N ALA A 19 8.14 14.33 -10.09
CA ALA A 19 8.56 12.93 -10.04
C ALA A 19 8.19 12.22 -8.72
N LYS A 20 8.07 12.97 -7.62
CA LYS A 20 7.59 12.46 -6.32
C LYS A 20 6.08 12.28 -6.33
N GLU A 21 5.34 13.24 -6.87
CA GLU A 21 3.89 13.22 -6.99
C GLU A 21 3.42 12.09 -7.90
N SER A 22 4.01 11.96 -9.09
CA SER A 22 3.73 10.85 -10.02
C SER A 22 3.95 9.48 -9.37
N ARG A 23 5.05 9.32 -8.62
CA ARG A 23 5.29 8.10 -7.84
C ARG A 23 4.21 7.87 -6.79
N SER A 24 3.83 8.91 -6.06
CA SER A 24 2.76 8.83 -5.05
C SER A 24 1.44 8.35 -5.64
N ILE A 25 1.07 8.84 -6.82
CA ILE A 25 -0.17 8.45 -7.51
C ILE A 25 -0.14 6.96 -7.87
N VAL A 26 0.97 6.48 -8.45
CA VAL A 26 1.13 5.06 -8.80
C VAL A 26 1.01 4.18 -7.55
N PHE A 27 1.62 4.59 -6.44
CA PHE A 27 1.49 3.87 -5.18
C PHE A 27 0.06 3.84 -4.66
N THR A 28 -0.63 4.98 -4.65
CA THR A 28 -2.05 5.05 -4.26
C THR A 28 -2.91 4.14 -5.13
N ALA A 29 -2.69 4.10 -6.44
CA ALA A 29 -3.42 3.20 -7.34
C ALA A 29 -3.21 1.72 -6.99
N ILE A 30 -1.96 1.33 -6.71
CA ILE A 30 -1.64 -0.03 -6.24
C ILE A 30 -2.33 -0.31 -4.89
N TYR A 31 -2.36 0.66 -3.97
CA TYR A 31 -3.03 0.49 -2.68
C TYR A 31 -4.54 0.27 -2.81
N LEU A 32 -5.18 0.88 -3.80
CA LEU A 32 -6.61 0.71 -4.03
C LEU A 32 -6.93 -0.56 -4.84
N MET A 33 -5.94 -1.25 -5.40
CA MET A 33 -6.16 -2.42 -6.26
C MET A 33 -6.99 -3.54 -5.59
N PRO A 34 -6.74 -3.97 -4.34
CA PRO A 34 -7.54 -5.02 -3.69
C PRO A 34 -8.99 -4.58 -3.47
N VAL A 35 -9.21 -3.28 -3.23
CA VAL A 35 -10.54 -2.68 -3.04
C VAL A 35 -11.32 -2.74 -4.34
N LEU A 36 -10.68 -2.32 -5.45
CA LEU A 36 -11.29 -2.37 -6.77
C LEU A 36 -11.61 -3.81 -7.18
N ILE A 37 -10.66 -4.74 -7.01
CA ILE A 37 -10.88 -6.15 -7.36
C ILE A 37 -12.01 -6.75 -6.53
N THR A 38 -12.02 -6.50 -5.22
CA THR A 38 -13.08 -7.01 -4.33
C THR A 38 -14.44 -6.41 -4.70
N TYR A 39 -14.49 -5.12 -5.01
CA TYR A 39 -15.71 -4.46 -5.44
C TYR A 39 -16.24 -5.05 -6.76
N PHE A 40 -15.39 -5.19 -7.78
CA PHE A 40 -15.78 -5.78 -9.07
C PHE A 40 -16.15 -7.26 -8.92
N TYR A 41 -15.41 -8.04 -8.13
CA TYR A 41 -15.72 -9.45 -7.90
C TYR A 41 -17.11 -9.63 -7.29
N ASN A 42 -17.45 -8.83 -6.27
CA ASN A 42 -18.77 -8.89 -5.63
C ASN A 42 -19.88 -8.30 -6.51
N ALA A 43 -19.57 -7.36 -7.41
CA ALA A 43 -20.55 -6.80 -8.34
C ALA A 43 -20.85 -7.70 -9.55
N TYR A 44 -19.93 -8.61 -9.92
CA TYR A 44 -20.00 -9.44 -11.12
C TYR A 44 -19.97 -10.96 -10.83
N SER A 45 -20.30 -11.40 -9.61
CA SER A 45 -20.20 -12.80 -9.21
C SER A 45 -20.93 -13.73 -10.21
N PRO A 46 -20.22 -14.63 -10.92
CA PRO A 46 -20.80 -15.41 -12.01
C PRO A 46 -21.72 -16.50 -11.45
N GLY A 47 -23.02 -16.23 -11.40
CA GLY A 47 -24.03 -17.22 -10.99
C GLY A 47 -25.28 -16.60 -10.37
N GLU A 48 -25.14 -15.41 -9.80
CA GLU A 48 -26.26 -14.59 -9.35
C GLU A 48 -26.40 -13.44 -10.35
N GLY A 49 -27.62 -13.03 -10.71
CA GLY A 49 -27.81 -11.91 -11.65
C GLY A 49 -27.16 -10.61 -11.14
N PHE A 50 -27.38 -9.50 -11.83
CA PHE A 50 -26.99 -8.15 -11.39
C PHE A 50 -27.77 -7.66 -10.15
N GLU A 51 -28.03 -8.53 -9.17
CA GLU A 51 -28.59 -8.16 -7.87
C GLU A 51 -27.47 -7.69 -6.95
N VAL A 52 -26.97 -6.50 -7.24
CA VAL A 52 -25.98 -5.84 -6.40
C VAL A 52 -26.68 -5.44 -5.10
N ASN A 53 -26.64 -6.29 -4.07
CA ASN A 53 -26.98 -5.84 -2.72
C ASN A 53 -25.81 -4.96 -2.24
N PRO A 54 -25.99 -3.64 -2.15
CA PRO A 54 -24.88 -2.73 -1.86
C PRO A 54 -24.28 -3.02 -0.48
N LEU A 55 -25.08 -3.50 0.48
CA LEU A 55 -24.62 -3.87 1.82
C LEU A 55 -23.72 -5.12 1.78
N ASN A 56 -24.05 -6.12 0.94
CA ASN A 56 -23.23 -7.33 0.80
C ASN A 56 -21.88 -7.04 0.14
N SER A 57 -21.79 -6.03 -0.74
CA SER A 57 -20.51 -5.62 -1.35
C SER A 57 -19.69 -4.68 -0.44
N LEU A 58 -20.34 -3.93 0.46
CA LEU A 58 -19.69 -2.93 1.29
C LEU A 58 -18.75 -3.54 2.35
N ILE A 59 -19.18 -4.63 3.00
CA ILE A 59 -18.40 -5.33 4.02
C ILE A 59 -17.08 -5.89 3.46
N PRO A 60 -17.09 -6.72 2.40
CA PRO A 60 -15.85 -7.27 1.85
C PRO A 60 -14.94 -6.17 1.27
N THR A 61 -15.52 -5.16 0.61
CA THR A 61 -14.77 -4.02 0.06
C THR A 61 -14.14 -3.16 1.17
N GLY A 62 -14.88 -2.91 2.25
CA GLY A 62 -14.40 -2.20 3.43
C GLY A 62 -13.26 -2.94 4.14
N GLY A 63 -13.37 -4.26 4.27
CA GLY A 63 -12.30 -5.11 4.80
C GLY A 63 -11.02 -5.02 3.97
N ALA A 64 -11.14 -5.10 2.64
CA ALA A 64 -10.01 -4.95 1.72
C ALA A 64 -9.36 -3.56 1.83
N PHE A 65 -10.14 -2.50 2.02
CA PHE A 65 -9.64 -1.15 2.19
C PHE A 65 -8.85 -0.98 3.49
N ILE A 66 -9.42 -1.40 4.63
CA ILE A 66 -8.77 -1.32 5.93
C ILE A 66 -7.44 -2.07 5.92
N LEU A 67 -7.43 -3.28 5.38
CA LEU A 67 -6.21 -4.10 5.34
C LEU A 67 -5.14 -3.48 4.43
N SER A 68 -5.52 -2.97 3.26
CA SER A 68 -4.58 -2.31 2.37
C SER A 68 -3.94 -1.08 3.02
N LEU A 69 -4.72 -0.30 3.79
CA LEU A 69 -4.19 0.82 4.57
C LEU A 69 -3.20 0.37 5.65
N ILE A 70 -3.53 -0.66 6.44
CA ILE A 70 -2.64 -1.14 7.50
C ILE A 70 -1.33 -1.67 6.89
N LEU A 71 -1.41 -2.46 5.82
CA LEU A 71 -0.22 -2.94 5.12
C LEU A 71 0.61 -1.80 4.54
N HIS A 72 -0.03 -0.77 3.99
CA HIS A 72 0.68 0.40 3.46
C HIS A 72 1.51 1.08 4.56
N VAL A 73 0.91 1.35 5.71
CA VAL A 73 1.59 1.97 6.85
C VAL A 73 2.74 1.09 7.34
N LEU A 74 2.48 -0.21 7.57
CA LEU A 74 3.49 -1.13 8.11
C LEU A 74 4.68 -1.28 7.14
N VAL A 75 4.43 -1.56 5.87
CA VAL A 75 5.49 -1.69 4.85
C VAL A 75 6.23 -0.37 4.66
N GLY A 76 5.54 0.76 4.76
CA GLY A 76 6.13 2.10 4.76
C GLY A 76 7.19 2.26 5.85
N LEU A 77 6.93 1.75 7.05
CA LEU A 77 7.81 1.86 8.21
C LEU A 77 8.99 0.89 8.20
N LEU A 78 8.93 -0.21 7.45
CA LEU A 78 10.03 -1.19 7.40
C LEU A 78 11.34 -0.57 6.91
N LEU A 79 12.48 -1.10 7.34
CA LEU A 79 13.81 -0.60 6.95
C LEU A 79 14.29 -1.16 5.59
N PHE A 80 13.44 -1.90 4.89
CA PHE A 80 13.78 -2.50 3.60
C PHE A 80 14.02 -1.47 2.49
N THR A 81 14.79 -1.91 1.48
CA THR A 81 14.97 -1.12 0.25
C THR A 81 13.63 -0.92 -0.45
N HIS A 82 13.49 0.21 -1.13
CA HIS A 82 12.25 0.56 -1.82
C HIS A 82 11.76 -0.56 -2.76
N LYS A 83 12.66 -1.20 -3.53
CA LYS A 83 12.30 -2.31 -4.42
C LYS A 83 11.68 -3.48 -3.66
N LEU A 84 12.28 -3.87 -2.53
CA LEU A 84 11.78 -4.99 -1.73
C LEU A 84 10.42 -4.67 -1.10
N LYS A 85 10.22 -3.42 -0.67
CA LYS A 85 8.90 -2.95 -0.20
C LYS A 85 7.83 -3.07 -1.28
N VAL A 86 8.11 -2.60 -2.50
CA VAL A 86 7.13 -2.67 -3.61
C VAL A 86 6.80 -4.11 -3.97
N VAL A 87 7.82 -4.96 -4.15
CA VAL A 87 7.61 -6.38 -4.50
C VAL A 87 6.86 -7.10 -3.39
N GLY A 88 7.29 -6.94 -2.13
CA GLY A 88 6.62 -7.54 -0.98
C GLY A 88 5.17 -7.10 -0.89
N PHE A 89 4.92 -5.80 -0.99
CA PHE A 89 3.57 -5.24 -0.95
C PHE A 89 2.67 -5.81 -2.05
N PHE A 90 3.16 -5.90 -3.29
CA PHE A 90 2.39 -6.47 -4.39
C PHE A 90 2.06 -7.95 -4.15
N THR A 91 3.03 -8.74 -3.69
CA THR A 91 2.81 -10.16 -3.34
C THR A 91 1.77 -10.31 -2.22
N MET A 92 1.83 -9.47 -1.18
CA MET A 92 0.88 -9.50 -0.07
C MET A 92 -0.53 -9.14 -0.52
N GLN A 93 -0.68 -8.17 -1.42
CA GLN A 93 -1.98 -7.82 -1.99
C GLN A 93 -2.55 -8.93 -2.87
N LEU A 94 -1.75 -9.53 -3.76
CA LEU A 94 -2.20 -10.67 -4.56
C LEU A 94 -2.64 -11.84 -3.69
N TRP A 95 -1.88 -12.15 -2.64
CA TRP A 95 -2.22 -13.17 -1.66
C TRP A 95 -3.57 -12.86 -1.00
N PHE A 96 -3.70 -11.65 -0.44
CA PHE A 96 -4.93 -11.24 0.22
C PHE A 96 -6.12 -11.33 -0.75
N THR A 97 -6.03 -10.73 -1.93
CA THR A 97 -7.11 -10.72 -2.92
C THR A 97 -7.53 -12.13 -3.33
N TYR A 98 -6.58 -13.05 -3.50
CA TYR A 98 -6.86 -14.44 -3.87
C TYR A 98 -7.62 -15.20 -2.76
N PHE A 99 -7.13 -15.17 -1.52
CA PHE A 99 -7.79 -15.87 -0.42
C PHE A 99 -9.11 -15.20 0.01
N TRP A 100 -9.17 -13.87 -0.07
CA TRP A 100 -10.33 -13.08 0.33
C TRP A 100 -11.52 -13.29 -0.62
N ASN A 101 -11.27 -13.26 -1.94
CA ASN A 101 -12.34 -13.33 -2.93
C ASN A 101 -12.56 -14.74 -3.47
N SER A 102 -11.49 -15.47 -3.81
CA SER A 102 -11.60 -16.73 -4.55
C SER A 102 -11.84 -17.95 -3.65
N ASN A 103 -11.19 -18.01 -2.49
CA ASN A 103 -11.34 -19.15 -1.56
C ASN A 103 -12.26 -18.88 -0.37
N GLN A 104 -12.70 -17.62 -0.16
CA GLN A 104 -13.45 -17.19 1.03
C GLN A 104 -12.77 -17.57 2.37
N ASP A 105 -11.46 -17.81 2.32
CA ASP A 105 -10.65 -18.28 3.43
C ASP A 105 -10.10 -17.07 4.20
N PHE A 106 -10.92 -16.57 5.12
CA PHE A 106 -10.61 -15.36 5.89
C PHE A 106 -9.28 -15.48 6.62
N ILE A 107 -9.02 -16.59 7.33
CA ILE A 107 -7.82 -16.76 8.16
C ILE A 107 -6.54 -16.65 7.30
N PHE A 108 -6.50 -17.32 6.15
CA PHE A 108 -5.32 -17.35 5.29
C PHE A 108 -5.08 -16.01 4.61
N SER A 109 -6.13 -15.23 4.36
CA SER A 109 -6.04 -13.87 3.80
C SER A 109 -5.19 -12.93 4.67
N PHE A 110 -5.17 -13.13 5.99
CA PHE A 110 -4.45 -12.27 6.93
C PHE A 110 -3.01 -12.71 7.25
N ILE A 111 -2.53 -13.83 6.72
CA ILE A 111 -1.14 -14.29 6.94
C ILE A 111 -0.09 -13.23 6.56
N PRO A 112 -0.20 -12.54 5.40
CA PRO A 112 0.73 -11.48 5.04
C PRO A 112 0.81 -10.36 6.08
N LEU A 113 -0.33 -10.02 6.71
CA LEU A 113 -0.39 -9.00 7.74
C LEU A 113 0.37 -9.43 8.99
N LEU A 114 0.15 -10.66 9.45
CA LEU A 114 0.87 -11.23 10.59
C LEU A 114 2.38 -11.25 10.34
N PHE A 115 2.80 -11.71 9.17
CA PHE A 115 4.20 -11.77 8.79
C PHE A 115 4.85 -10.37 8.78
N THR A 116 4.16 -9.39 8.20
CA THR A 116 4.62 -7.99 8.17
C THR A 116 4.75 -7.42 9.57
N PHE A 117 3.79 -7.72 10.45
CA PHE A 117 3.80 -7.28 11.83
C PHE A 117 4.99 -7.86 12.61
N ILE A 118 5.27 -9.15 12.45
CA ILE A 118 6.43 -9.81 13.10
C ILE A 118 7.74 -9.13 12.68
N ILE A 119 7.94 -8.91 11.37
CA ILE A 119 9.13 -8.22 10.86
C ILE A 119 9.22 -6.81 11.43
N PHE A 120 8.10 -6.09 11.45
CA PHE A 120 8.03 -4.76 12.03
C PHE A 120 8.46 -4.76 13.50
N THR A 121 7.97 -5.71 14.31
CA THR A 121 8.35 -5.84 15.73
C THR A 121 9.86 -6.04 15.89
N PHE A 122 10.49 -6.87 15.06
CA PHE A 122 11.95 -7.05 15.07
C PHE A 122 12.71 -5.80 14.66
N GLN A 123 12.20 -5.04 13.68
CA GLN A 123 12.85 -3.82 13.19
C GLN A 123 12.55 -2.58 14.05
N PHE A 124 11.53 -2.65 14.91
CA PHE A 124 11.04 -1.51 15.69
C PHE A 124 12.12 -0.76 16.50
N PRO A 125 13.07 -1.44 17.19
CA PRO A 125 14.15 -0.75 17.90
C PRO A 125 15.04 0.07 16.95
N GLN A 126 15.36 -0.47 15.78
CA GLN A 126 16.18 0.19 14.77
C GLN A 126 15.43 1.35 14.10
N ILE A 127 14.14 1.19 13.85
CA ILE A 127 13.26 2.24 13.33
C ILE A 127 13.21 3.43 14.29
N LYS A 128 13.11 3.19 15.61
CA LYS A 128 13.15 4.24 16.64
C LYS A 128 14.46 5.02 16.62
N VAL A 129 15.60 4.33 16.57
CA VAL A 129 16.92 4.97 16.51
C VAL A 129 17.06 5.82 15.25
N LYS A 130 16.64 5.28 14.10
CA LYS A 130 16.66 6.02 12.83
C LYS A 130 15.77 7.28 12.87
N LEU A 131 14.54 7.16 13.38
CA LEU A 131 13.63 8.31 13.53
C LEU A 131 14.17 9.38 14.47
N LEU A 132 14.91 9.00 15.51
CA LEU A 132 15.57 9.93 16.43
C LEU A 132 16.73 10.65 15.73
N ASN A 133 17.55 9.93 14.95
CA ASN A 133 18.65 10.52 14.19
C ASN A 133 18.14 11.49 13.11
N ASP A 134 17.10 11.11 12.35
CA ASP A 134 16.45 11.98 11.36
C ASP A 134 15.88 13.27 12.01
N LYS A 135 15.30 13.18 13.21
CA LYS A 135 14.82 14.36 13.98
C LYS A 135 15.95 15.24 14.49
N ASN A 136 17.10 14.64 14.80
CA ASN A 136 18.28 15.34 15.31
C ASN A 136 19.20 15.83 14.18
N GLY A 137 18.87 15.56 12.91
CA GLY A 137 19.63 15.99 11.74
C GLY A 137 20.96 15.24 11.57
N ILE A 138 21.08 14.02 12.10
CA ILE A 138 22.26 13.14 12.02
C ILE A 138 22.05 12.08 10.94
#